data_AF-A0A838PEZ1-F1
#
_entry.id   AF-A0A838PEZ1-F1
#
_cell.length_a   1.000
_cell.length_b   1.000
_cell.length_c   1.000
_cell.angle_alpha   90.00
_cell.angle_beta   90.00
_cell.angle_gamma   90.00
#
_symmetry.space_group_name_H-M   'P 1'
#
loop_
_entity.id
_entity.type
_entity.pdbx_description
1 polymer ?
#
loop_
_entity_poly.entity_id
_entity_poly.type
_entity_poly.pdbx_seq_one_letter_code
_entity_poly.pdbx_strand_id
1 'polypeptide(L)'
;MREYCLIVEGAFLSESEAEHALRDPFIEDWVEQTGHFRIHNTNEIQITPGVTLGSLGVVMLDDRVFEIASADPEHPLTEQRAKGVAEALRRQDMFDEIKVEPRGED
;
A
#
# COMPACT_ATOMS: atom_id res chain seq x y z
N MET A 1 9.14 -6.51 -18.02
CA MET A 1 8.70 -5.29 -17.31
C MET A 1 9.42 -5.29 -15.99
N ARG A 2 9.97 -4.16 -15.51
CA ARG A 2 10.51 -4.10 -14.15
C ARG A 2 9.36 -3.86 -13.19
N GLU A 3 9.21 -4.75 -12.22
CA GLU A 3 8.26 -4.58 -11.13
C GLU A 3 8.86 -3.60 -10.12
N TYR A 4 8.01 -2.96 -9.34
CA TYR A 4 8.42 -2.01 -8.30
C TYR A 4 7.72 -2.37 -6.99
N CYS A 5 8.38 -2.05 -5.88
CA CYS A 5 7.82 -2.14 -4.55
C CYS A 5 8.12 -0.85 -3.79
N LEU A 6 7.45 -0.68 -2.65
CA LEU A 6 7.75 0.36 -1.70
C LEU A 6 8.41 -0.27 -0.50
N ILE A 7 9.52 0.31 -0.05
CA ILE A 7 10.12 -0.02 1.25
C ILE A 7 9.72 1.08 2.21
N VAL A 8 9.03 0.72 3.28
CA VAL A 8 8.48 1.64 4.26
C VAL A 8 8.97 1.29 5.65
N GLU A 9 9.25 2.31 6.46
CA GLU A 9 9.60 2.17 7.87
C GLU A 9 8.53 2.84 8.73
N GLY A 10 8.08 2.17 9.79
CA GLY A 10 7.08 2.74 10.70
C GLY A 10 7.03 2.05 12.04
N ALA A 11 6.18 2.55 12.94
CA ALA A 11 6.09 2.07 14.32
C ALA A 11 5.42 0.68 14.49
N PHE A 12 5.12 -0.03 13.39
CA PHE A 12 4.39 -1.28 13.41
C PHE A 12 5.28 -2.47 13.78
N LEU A 13 4.72 -3.44 14.52
CA LEU A 13 5.46 -4.60 15.04
C LEU A 13 5.22 -5.89 14.25
N SER A 14 4.31 -5.88 13.27
CA SER A 14 3.93 -7.09 12.51
C SER A 14 3.33 -6.73 11.15
N GLU A 15 3.43 -7.66 10.19
CA GLU A 15 2.85 -7.54 8.84
C GLU A 15 1.35 -7.24 8.89
N SER A 16 0.62 -7.99 9.71
CA SER A 16 -0.82 -7.78 9.88
C SER A 16 -1.14 -6.39 10.43
N GLU A 17 -0.32 -5.87 11.35
CA GLU A 17 -0.53 -4.55 11.93
C GLU A 17 -0.28 -3.45 10.90
N ALA A 18 0.82 -3.54 10.14
CA ALA A 18 1.12 -2.64 9.05
C ALA A 18 0.08 -2.72 7.92
N GLU A 19 -0.42 -3.91 7.60
CA GLU A 19 -1.49 -4.12 6.62
C GLU A 19 -2.83 -3.51 7.08
N HIS A 20 -3.19 -3.71 8.34
CA HIS A 20 -4.39 -3.11 8.92
C HIS A 20 -4.29 -1.58 8.92
N ALA A 21 -3.16 -1.05 9.39
CA ALA A 21 -2.90 0.38 9.38
C ALA A 21 -2.96 0.92 7.95
N LEU A 22 -2.32 0.26 6.98
CA LEU A 22 -2.34 0.64 5.56
C LEU A 22 -3.77 0.84 5.05
N ARG A 23 -4.71 -0.02 5.45
CA ARG A 23 -6.09 0.01 4.95
C ARG A 23 -6.95 1.07 5.64
N ASP A 24 -6.69 1.37 6.91
CA ASP A 24 -7.52 2.23 7.74
C ASP A 24 -7.77 3.63 7.16
N PRO A 25 -6.76 4.44 6.78
CA PRO A 25 -6.99 5.80 6.31
C PRO A 25 -7.69 5.85 4.95
N PHE A 26 -7.49 4.85 4.09
CA PHE A 26 -8.25 4.79 2.82
C PHE A 26 -9.71 4.39 3.05
N ILE A 27 -9.97 3.54 4.04
CA ILE A 27 -11.33 3.17 4.45
C ILE A 27 -12.03 4.40 5.02
N GLU A 28 -11.39 5.13 5.93
CA GLU A 28 -11.92 6.36 6.52
C GLU A 28 -12.23 7.42 5.44
N ASP A 29 -11.26 7.75 4.59
CA ASP A 29 -11.43 8.74 3.50
C ASP A 29 -12.54 8.33 2.52
N TRP A 30 -12.67 7.03 2.24
CA TRP A 30 -13.76 6.50 1.41
C TRP A 30 -15.13 6.66 2.08
N VAL A 31 -15.23 6.35 3.37
CA VAL A 31 -16.46 6.51 4.16
C VAL A 31 -16.87 7.98 4.21
N GLU A 32 -15.91 8.90 4.39
CA GLU A 32 -16.15 10.34 4.39
C GLU A 32 -16.67 10.85 3.04
N GLN A 33 -16.08 10.39 1.93
CA GLN A 33 -16.48 10.83 0.60
C GLN A 33 -17.82 10.24 0.12
N THR A 34 -18.07 8.97 0.43
CA THR A 34 -19.20 8.22 -0.16
C THR A 34 -20.36 7.97 0.81
N GLY A 35 -20.13 8.10 2.12
CA GLY A 35 -21.12 7.80 3.16
C GLY A 35 -21.40 6.29 3.35
N HIS A 36 -20.59 5.41 2.77
CA HIS A 36 -20.76 3.95 2.89
C HIS A 36 -20.09 3.38 4.14
N PHE A 37 -20.89 2.98 5.14
CA PHE A 37 -20.39 2.43 6.42
C PHE A 37 -20.02 0.93 6.39
N ARG A 38 -20.18 0.27 5.24
CA ARG A 38 -19.80 -1.14 5.06
C ARG A 38 -19.05 -1.29 3.74
N ILE A 39 -17.73 -1.39 3.83
CA ILE A 39 -16.90 -1.78 2.70
C ILE A 39 -17.09 -3.29 2.53
N HIS A 40 -17.84 -3.65 1.50
CA HIS A 40 -18.06 -5.04 1.14
C HIS A 40 -16.87 -5.62 0.35
N ASN A 41 -16.01 -4.76 -0.23
CA ASN A 41 -14.90 -5.19 -1.06
C ASN A 41 -13.76 -4.15 -1.12
N THR A 42 -12.66 -4.39 -0.42
CA THR A 42 -11.45 -3.55 -0.49
C THR A 42 -10.71 -3.68 -1.83
N ASN A 43 -11.01 -4.72 -2.63
CA ASN A 43 -10.38 -4.93 -3.94
C ASN A 43 -10.85 -3.92 -4.99
N GLU A 44 -11.89 -3.14 -4.72
CA GLU A 44 -12.43 -2.13 -5.64
C GLU A 44 -12.02 -0.70 -5.29
N ILE A 45 -11.49 -0.48 -4.08
CA ILE A 45 -11.08 0.85 -3.62
C ILE A 45 -9.77 1.23 -4.31
N GLN A 46 -9.82 2.26 -5.16
CA GLN A 46 -8.64 2.76 -5.86
C GLN A 46 -7.87 3.76 -5.01
N ILE A 47 -6.64 3.41 -4.65
CA ILE A 47 -5.71 4.34 -3.97
C ILE A 47 -5.11 5.33 -4.96
N THR A 48 -4.76 4.82 -6.14
CA THR A 48 -4.24 5.59 -7.27
C THR A 48 -4.75 4.94 -8.55
N PRO A 49 -4.82 5.64 -9.70
CA PRO A 49 -5.39 5.09 -10.92
C PRO A 49 -4.78 3.75 -11.32
N GLY A 50 -5.58 2.69 -11.26
CA GLY A 50 -5.18 1.33 -11.61
C GLY A 50 -4.44 0.55 -10.52
N VAL A 51 -4.46 1.01 -9.26
CA VAL A 51 -4.02 0.23 -8.09
C VAL A 51 -5.16 0.21 -7.08
N THR A 52 -5.58 -0.99 -6.67
CA THR A 52 -6.62 -1.14 -5.67
C THR A 52 -6.02 -1.52 -4.32
N LEU A 53 -6.69 -1.14 -3.23
CA LEU A 53 -6.20 -1.42 -1.89
C LEU A 53 -6.08 -2.92 -1.62
N GLY A 54 -7.03 -3.70 -2.13
CA GLY A 54 -6.99 -5.16 -2.02
C GLY A 54 -5.95 -5.87 -2.89
N SER A 55 -5.38 -5.19 -3.89
CA SER A 55 -4.26 -5.73 -4.66
C SER A 55 -2.90 -5.47 -4.00
N LEU A 56 -2.84 -4.69 -2.91
CA LEU A 56 -1.59 -4.45 -2.18
C LEU A 56 -1.39 -5.49 -1.07
N GLY A 57 -0.19 -6.07 -1.04
CA GLY A 57 0.29 -6.90 0.06
C GLY A 57 1.40 -6.18 0.81
N VAL A 58 1.49 -6.46 2.11
CA VAL A 58 2.55 -5.97 3.00
C VAL A 58 3.35 -7.16 3.50
N VAL A 59 4.67 -7.10 3.36
CA VAL A 59 5.61 -8.12 3.83
C VAL A 59 6.64 -7.48 4.74
N MET A 60 6.97 -8.09 5.86
CA MET A 60 8.01 -7.56 6.75
C MET A 60 9.38 -8.02 6.24
N LEU A 61 10.27 -7.06 6.00
CA LEU A 61 11.65 -7.34 5.59
C LEU A 61 12.60 -7.39 6.80
N ASP A 62 12.42 -6.48 7.76
CA ASP A 62 13.24 -6.36 8.97
C ASP A 62 12.43 -5.73 10.11
N ASP A 63 13.03 -5.47 11.28
CA ASP A 63 12.33 -4.82 12.39
C ASP A 63 11.82 -3.45 11.96
N ARG A 64 10.50 -3.26 11.98
CA ARG A 64 9.81 -2.02 11.58
C ARG A 64 9.95 -1.63 10.10
N VAL A 65 10.56 -2.48 9.28
CA VAL A 65 10.73 -2.26 7.83
C VAL A 65 9.85 -3.23 7.06
N PHE A 66 9.03 -2.66 6.18
CA PHE A 66 8.03 -3.40 5.41
C PHE A 66 8.18 -3.13 3.92
N GLU A 67 7.97 -4.17 3.11
CA GLU A 67 7.75 -4.08 1.68
C GLU A 67 6.25 -4.00 1.40
N ILE A 68 5.82 -2.99 0.66
CA ILE A 68 4.49 -2.92 0.08
C ILE A 68 4.62 -3.17 -1.43
N ALA A 69 3.94 -4.20 -1.92
CA ALA A 69 3.96 -4.56 -3.33
C ALA A 69 2.59 -5.05 -3.80
N SER A 70 2.45 -5.25 -5.12
CA SER A 70 1.23 -5.92 -5.60
C SER A 70 1.24 -7.38 -5.13
N ALA A 71 0.15 -7.78 -4.47
CA ALA A 71 -0.17 -9.17 -4.19
C ALA A 71 -0.81 -9.86 -5.41
N ASP A 72 -1.21 -9.08 -6.42
CA ASP A 72 -1.78 -9.61 -7.66
C ASP A 72 -0.69 -9.78 -8.74
N PRO A 73 -0.39 -11.02 -9.17
CA PRO A 73 0.65 -11.29 -10.16
C PRO A 73 0.26 -10.87 -11.58
N GLU A 74 -1.03 -10.71 -11.88
CA GLU A 74 -1.51 -10.24 -13.18
C GLU A 74 -1.37 -8.70 -13.32
N HIS A 75 -1.30 -8.00 -12.19
CA HIS A 75 -1.20 -6.56 -12.10
C HIS A 75 -0.05 -6.11 -11.17
N PRO A 76 1.22 -6.31 -11.57
CA PRO A 76 2.34 -5.82 -10.81
C PRO A 76 2.37 -4.29 -10.74
N LEU A 77 3.01 -3.76 -9.69
CA LEU A 77 3.25 -2.34 -9.57
C LEU A 77 4.29 -1.90 -10.60
N THR A 78 3.92 -0.95 -11.44
CA THR A 78 4.86 -0.21 -12.28
C THR A 78 5.48 0.94 -11.48
N GLU A 79 6.60 1.50 -11.94
CA GLU A 79 7.25 2.64 -11.28
C GLU A 79 6.27 3.79 -11.00
N GLN A 80 5.44 4.17 -11.99
CA GLN A 80 4.48 5.26 -11.86
C GLN A 80 3.40 4.95 -10.81
N ARG A 81 2.93 3.70 -10.76
CA ARG A 81 1.94 3.26 -9.77
C ARG A 81 2.54 3.23 -8.37
N ALA A 82 3.75 2.68 -8.21
CA ALA A 82 4.46 2.66 -6.94
C ALA A 82 4.73 4.07 -6.40
N LYS A 83 5.12 5.02 -7.27
CA LYS A 83 5.24 6.44 -6.91
C LYS A 83 3.90 7.02 -6.45
N GLY A 84 2.81 6.75 -7.16
CA GLY A 84 1.48 7.21 -6.77
C GLY A 84 1.03 6.67 -5.41
N VAL A 85 1.32 5.39 -5.12
CA VAL A 85 1.07 4.79 -3.80
C VAL A 85 1.95 5.47 -2.75
N ALA A 86 3.24 5.68 -3.01
CA ALA A 86 4.15 6.31 -2.07
C ALA A 86 3.71 7.74 -1.71
N GLU A 87 3.26 8.51 -2.69
CA GLU A 87 2.70 9.84 -2.46
C GLU A 87 1.41 9.79 -1.63
N ALA A 88 0.54 8.80 -1.86
CA ALA A 88 -0.67 8.62 -1.06
C ALA A 88 -0.34 8.32 0.41
N LEU A 89 0.60 7.39 0.66
CA LEU A 89 1.03 7.05 2.01
C LEU A 89 1.71 8.21 2.73
N ARG A 90 2.51 9.02 2.01
CA ARG A 90 3.10 10.24 2.56
C ARG A 90 2.07 11.28 2.96
N ARG A 91 0.96 11.40 2.22
CA ARG A 91 -0.13 12.35 2.56
C ARG A 91 -0.86 11.96 3.85
N GLN A 92 -0.86 10.67 4.16
CA GLN A 92 -1.52 10.11 5.33
C GLN A 92 -0.59 10.05 6.56
N ASP A 93 0.67 10.51 6.44
CA ASP A 93 1.67 10.55 7.52
C ASP A 93 1.84 9.20 8.26
N MET A 94 1.68 8.10 7.53
CA MET A 94 1.56 6.76 8.11
C MET A 94 2.89 6.11 8.51
N PHE A 95 3.94 6.42 7.75
CA PHE A 95 5.25 5.80 7.82
C PHE A 95 6.30 6.90 7.92
N ASP A 96 7.31 6.69 8.77
CA ASP A 96 8.42 7.61 8.98
C ASP A 96 9.25 7.76 7.69
N GLU A 97 9.49 6.64 7.00
CA GLU A 97 10.23 6.63 5.73
C GLU A 97 9.49 5.81 4.66
N ILE A 98 9.48 6.32 3.43
CA ILE A 98 8.88 5.64 2.27
C ILE A 98 9.83 5.79 1.07
N LYS A 99 10.32 4.66 0.56
CA LYS A 99 11.19 4.53 -0.62
C LYS A 99 10.50 3.70 -1.69
N VAL A 100 10.74 4.03 -2.96
CA VAL A 100 10.24 3.26 -4.11
C VAL A 100 11.43 2.60 -4.78
N GLU A 101 11.43 1.28 -4.80
CA GLU A 101 12.54 0.46 -5.27
C GLU A 101 12.07 -0.47 -6.40
N PRO A 102 12.91 -0.83 -7.37
CA PRO A 102 12.59 -1.89 -8.32
C PRO A 102 12.53 -3.24 -7.59
N ARG A 103 11.44 -3.99 -7.80
CA ARG A 103 11.23 -5.35 -7.30
C ARG A 103 11.80 -6.33 -8.32
N GLY A 104 12.88 -7.00 -7.96
CA GLY A 104 13.54 -7.99 -8.79
C GLY A 104 14.67 -8.65 -8.02
N GLU A 105 14.79 -9.97 -8.14
CA GLU A 105 15.90 -10.75 -7.62
C GLU A 105 17.21 -10.23 -8.22
N ASP A 106 18.22 -9.98 -7.38
CA ASP A 106 19.62 -9.94 -7.82
C ASP A 106 20.03 -11.32 -8.38
#